data_AF-A0A6P4ZAB9-F1
#
_entry.id   AF-A0A6P4ZAB9-F1
#
_cell.length_a   1.000
_cell.length_b   1.000
_cell.length_c   1.000
_cell.angle_alpha   90.00
_cell.angle_beta   90.00
_cell.angle_gamma   90.00
#
_symmetry.space_group_name_H-M   'P 1'
#
loop_
_entity.id
_entity.type
_entity.pdbx_description
1 polymer ?
#
loop_
_entity_poly.entity_id
_entity_poly.type
_entity_poly.pdbx_seq_one_letter_code
_entity_poly.pdbx_strand_id
1 'polypeptide(L)'
;MATAAAVKGGAAPSNRAAACNIWALDQIWKARIAQEHRAYKKWPMDWGFMATDYKDLVKDEIRPRDGPKLEMPETLRLPPITPIEKYIKVDKSPPLPRSSAGYIGWRSGDKLYNLERYGGYARGKGGLVHQLKWPNEGVD
;
A
#
# COMPACT_ATOMS: atom_id res chain seq x y z
N MET A 1 5.28 -35.45 49.64
CA MET A 1 5.15 -34.75 50.94
C MET A 1 5.57 -33.31 50.73
N ALA A 2 4.64 -32.39 50.98
CA ALA A 2 4.81 -30.96 50.80
C ALA A 2 5.72 -30.34 51.86
N THR A 3 6.50 -29.32 51.50
CA THR A 3 6.87 -28.26 52.45
C THR A 3 6.77 -26.92 51.72
N ALA A 4 5.84 -26.10 52.20
CA ALA A 4 5.59 -24.75 51.75
C ALA A 4 6.58 -23.79 52.43
N ALA A 5 7.29 -22.97 51.64
CA ALA A 5 8.02 -21.83 52.16
C ALA A 5 7.20 -20.56 51.92
N ALA A 6 6.77 -19.94 53.01
CA ALA A 6 5.89 -18.79 53.05
C ALA A 6 6.48 -17.56 52.34
N VAL A 7 5.69 -16.98 51.43
CA VAL A 7 5.89 -15.63 50.89
C VAL A 7 5.67 -14.64 52.04
N LYS A 8 6.77 -14.10 52.58
CA LYS A 8 6.69 -12.92 53.45
C LYS A 8 6.33 -11.73 52.57
N GLY A 9 5.11 -11.22 52.76
CA GLY A 9 4.65 -9.97 52.19
C GLY A 9 5.62 -8.85 52.52
N GLY A 10 6.25 -8.30 51.49
CA GLY A 10 7.00 -7.06 51.58
C GLY A 10 6.02 -5.93 51.84
N ALA A 11 6.17 -5.29 52.99
CA ALA A 11 5.39 -4.14 53.42
C ALA A 11 5.36 -3.08 52.31
N ALA A 12 4.17 -2.53 52.06
CA ALA A 12 4.02 -1.31 51.25
C ALA A 12 5.04 -0.26 51.73
N PRO A 13 5.76 0.42 50.82
CA PRO A 13 6.70 1.45 51.24
C PRO A 13 5.93 2.48 52.05
N SER A 14 6.33 2.64 53.31
CA SER A 14 5.76 3.65 54.19
C SER A 14 5.79 5.00 53.45
N ASN A 15 4.64 5.64 53.29
CA ASN A 15 4.49 6.96 52.64
C ASN A 15 5.36 8.08 53.28
N ARG A 16 6.09 7.79 54.37
CA ARG A 16 7.11 8.67 54.96
C ARG A 16 8.40 8.75 54.12
N ALA A 17 8.78 7.69 53.40
CA ALA A 17 9.97 7.72 52.53
C ALA A 17 9.75 8.59 51.26
N ALA A 18 8.50 8.76 50.83
CA ALA A 18 8.14 9.62 49.71
C ALA A 18 8.25 11.12 50.03
N ALA A 19 8.15 11.50 51.32
CA ALA A 19 8.21 12.89 51.78
C ALA A 19 9.63 13.35 52.18
N CYS A 20 10.55 12.43 52.46
CA CYS A 20 11.84 12.75 53.10
C CYS A 20 12.97 13.13 52.13
N ASN A 21 12.70 13.32 50.84
CA ASN A 21 13.76 13.68 49.91
C ASN A 21 13.40 14.84 48.96
N ILE A 22 12.86 15.91 49.53
CA ILE A 22 12.56 17.17 48.83
C ILE A 22 13.81 17.70 48.09
N TRP A 23 14.99 17.53 48.67
CA TRP A 23 16.25 17.91 48.05
C TRP A 23 16.60 17.06 46.83
N ALA A 24 16.46 15.73 46.88
CA ALA A 24 16.66 14.91 45.67
C ALA A 24 15.58 15.16 44.61
N LEU A 25 14.33 15.37 45.01
CA LEU A 25 13.25 15.73 44.08
C LEU A 25 13.54 17.06 43.38
N ASP A 26 14.03 18.06 44.12
CA ASP A 26 14.48 19.34 43.56
C ASP A 26 15.67 19.17 42.61
N GLN A 27 16.66 18.34 42.95
CA GLN A 27 17.78 18.04 42.04
C GLN A 27 17.34 17.30 40.77
N ILE A 28 16.41 16.34 40.87
CA ILE A 28 15.84 15.65 39.71
C ILE A 28 15.08 16.65 38.82
N TRP A 29 14.30 17.54 39.42
CA TRP A 29 13.58 18.57 38.68
C TRP A 29 14.55 19.51 37.96
N LYS A 30 15.58 20.01 38.64
CA LYS A 30 16.64 20.84 38.04
C LYS A 30 17.35 20.14 36.89
N ALA A 31 17.69 18.86 37.06
CA ALA A 31 18.33 18.07 36.02
C ALA A 31 17.41 17.92 34.78
N ARG A 32 16.11 17.74 34.99
CA ARG A 32 15.13 17.62 33.91
C ARG A 32 14.93 18.93 33.16
N ILE A 33 14.79 20.06 33.86
CA ILE A 33 14.74 21.39 33.24
C ILE A 33 16.02 21.68 32.45
N ALA A 34 17.20 21.32 32.98
CA ALA A 34 18.45 21.47 32.25
C ALA A 34 18.52 20.59 30.99
N GLN A 35 17.99 19.36 31.05
CA GLN A 35 17.91 18.48 29.89
C GLN A 35 16.93 19.00 28.85
N GLU A 36 15.74 19.45 29.26
CA GLU A 36 14.75 20.08 28.38
C GLU A 36 15.33 21.32 27.69
N HIS A 37 16.05 22.16 28.43
CA HIS A 37 16.69 23.34 27.87
C HIS A 37 17.80 22.99 26.87
N ARG A 38 18.58 21.94 27.13
CA ARG A 38 19.57 21.42 26.17
C ARG A 38 18.91 20.83 24.94
N ALA A 39 17.82 20.09 25.10
CA ALA A 39 17.06 19.52 24.00
C ALA A 39 16.44 20.62 23.14
N TYR A 40 15.83 21.64 23.74
CA TYR A 40 15.32 22.82 23.05
C TYR A 40 16.38 23.52 22.21
N LYS A 41 17.59 23.70 22.75
CA LYS A 41 18.70 24.32 21.99
C LYS A 41 19.19 23.47 20.83
N LYS A 42 19.18 22.14 20.97
CA LYS A 42 19.59 21.20 19.91
C LYS A 42 18.48 20.98 18.87
N TRP A 43 17.23 21.21 19.24
CA TRP A 43 16.08 20.91 18.40
C TRP A 43 16.12 21.62 17.03
N PRO A 44 16.45 22.92 16.89
CA PRO A 44 16.57 23.54 15.57
C PRO A 44 17.69 22.97 14.70
N MET A 45 18.75 22.43 15.29
CA MET A 45 19.85 21.82 14.54
C MET A 45 19.47 20.44 14.02
N ASP A 46 18.88 19.60 14.88
CA ASP A 46 18.52 18.23 14.53
C ASP A 46 17.21 18.16 13.74
N TRP A 47 16.25 19.05 14.00
CA TRP A 47 14.88 19.00 13.47
C TRP A 47 14.45 20.28 12.73
N GLY A 48 15.32 21.27 12.59
CA GLY A 48 15.00 22.50 11.86
C GLY A 48 14.64 22.27 10.40
N PHE A 49 15.10 21.15 9.81
CA PHE A 49 14.75 20.75 8.45
C PHE A 49 13.24 20.47 8.27
N MET A 50 12.50 20.17 9.34
CA MET A 50 11.05 19.96 9.28
C MET A 50 10.26 21.28 9.12
N ALA A 51 10.86 22.40 9.54
CA ALA A 51 10.25 23.72 9.42
C ALA A 51 10.57 24.39 8.08
N THR A 52 11.61 23.94 7.39
CA THR A 52 12.02 24.45 6.08
C THR A 52 11.32 23.73 4.94
N ASP A 53 11.02 24.47 3.87
CA ASP A 53 10.46 23.89 2.65
C ASP A 53 11.48 22.98 1.95
N TYR A 54 10.99 21.87 1.38
CA TYR A 54 11.80 20.91 0.62
C TYR A 54 12.66 21.57 -0.46
N LYS A 55 12.14 22.62 -1.11
CA LYS A 55 12.86 23.36 -2.14
C LYS A 55 14.14 23.99 -1.58
N ASP A 56 14.12 24.47 -0.35
CA ASP A 56 15.28 25.14 0.27
C ASP A 56 16.37 24.14 0.67
N LEU A 57 15.98 22.95 1.11
CA LEU A 57 16.91 21.87 1.44
C LEU A 57 17.65 21.33 0.21
N VAL A 58 17.00 21.38 -0.95
CA VAL A 58 17.45 20.71 -2.17
C VAL A 58 18.15 21.66 -3.14
N LYS A 59 18.11 22.98 -2.89
CA LYS A 59 18.76 24.02 -3.71
C LYS A 59 20.25 23.78 -3.93
N ASP A 60 20.96 23.28 -2.92
CA ASP A 60 22.41 23.10 -2.99
C ASP A 60 22.81 21.76 -3.64
N GLU A 61 21.94 20.74 -3.55
CA GLU A 61 22.15 19.42 -4.14
C GLU A 61 21.71 19.35 -5.61
N ILE A 62 20.55 19.91 -5.92
CA ILE A 62 20.02 20.00 -7.28
C ILE A 62 20.41 21.36 -7.85
N ARG A 63 21.63 21.42 -8.38
CA ARG A 63 22.00 22.53 -9.27
C ARG A 63 21.04 22.50 -10.46
N PRO A 64 20.42 23.65 -10.83
CA PRO A 64 19.71 23.72 -12.10
C PRO A 64 20.68 23.32 -13.19
N ARG A 65 20.28 22.34 -14.01
CA ARG A 65 21.09 21.92 -15.15
C ARG A 65 21.09 23.08 -16.14
N ASP A 66 22.14 23.90 -16.12
CA ASP A 66 22.34 25.04 -17.05
C ASP A 66 22.59 24.60 -18.52
N GLY A 67 22.34 23.33 -18.82
CA GLY A 67 22.44 22.81 -20.17
C GLY A 67 21.27 23.30 -21.02
N PRO A 68 21.50 23.51 -22.33
CA PRO A 68 20.39 23.74 -23.26
C PRO A 68 19.40 22.59 -23.12
N LYS A 69 18.09 22.91 -23.06
CA LYS A 69 17.04 21.90 -23.18
C LYS A 69 17.32 21.16 -24.48
N LEU A 70 17.72 19.89 -24.36
CA LEU A 70 17.91 19.02 -25.50
C LEU A 70 16.54 18.87 -26.17
N GLU A 71 16.34 19.64 -27.25
CA GLU A 71 15.18 19.49 -28.11
C GLU A 71 15.21 18.05 -28.64
N MET A 72 14.16 17.29 -28.32
CA MET A 72 14.10 15.90 -28.74
C MET A 72 14.10 15.84 -30.27
N PRO A 73 15.07 15.13 -30.90
CA PRO A 73 15.16 15.08 -32.35
C PRO A 73 13.88 14.50 -32.95
N GLU A 74 13.51 14.98 -34.13
CA GLU A 74 12.22 14.68 -34.76
C GLU A 74 11.98 13.18 -34.99
N THR A 75 13.05 12.41 -35.19
CA THR A 75 12.99 10.94 -35.33
C THR A 75 12.58 10.21 -34.06
N LEU A 76 12.79 10.79 -32.88
CA LEU A 76 12.38 10.24 -31.59
C LEU A 76 11.04 10.82 -31.10
N ARG A 77 10.45 11.76 -31.85
CA ARG A 77 9.11 12.27 -31.55
C ARG A 77 8.10 11.21 -31.91
N LEU A 78 7.44 10.69 -30.87
CA LEU A 78 6.27 9.86 -31.08
C LEU A 78 5.23 10.67 -31.88
N PRO A 79 4.53 10.04 -32.84
CA PRO A 79 3.39 10.70 -33.46
C PRO A 79 2.42 11.12 -32.34
N PRO A 80 1.71 12.25 -32.52
CA PRO A 80 0.71 12.67 -31.55
C PRO A 80 -0.21 11.49 -31.29
N ILE A 81 -0.49 11.20 -30.01
CA ILE A 81 -1.43 10.16 -29.62
C ILE A 81 -2.73 10.49 -30.34
N THR A 82 -3.00 9.73 -31.39
CA THR A 82 -4.27 9.78 -32.08
C THR A 82 -5.34 9.55 -31.03
N PRO A 83 -6.38 10.41 -30.95
CA PRO A 83 -7.42 10.26 -29.95
C PRO A 83 -7.92 8.83 -29.96
N ILE A 84 -7.94 8.20 -28.79
CA ILE A 84 -8.36 6.81 -28.61
C ILE A 84 -9.77 6.60 -29.21
N GLU A 85 -10.59 7.65 -29.19
CA GLU A 85 -11.91 7.75 -29.83
C GLU A 85 -11.95 7.35 -31.31
N LYS A 86 -10.84 7.54 -32.06
CA LYS A 86 -10.76 7.13 -33.47
C LYS A 86 -10.76 5.60 -33.64
N TYR A 87 -10.22 4.88 -32.66
CA TYR A 87 -10.02 3.42 -32.71
C TYR A 87 -11.00 2.67 -31.80
N ILE A 88 -11.44 3.28 -30.70
CA ILE A 88 -12.40 2.69 -29.77
C ILE A 88 -13.77 3.32 -30.02
N LYS A 89 -14.55 2.66 -30.87
CA LYS A 89 -15.98 2.97 -31.03
C LYS A 89 -16.75 2.17 -29.99
N VAL A 90 -17.27 2.85 -28.99
CA VAL A 90 -18.16 2.24 -27.99
C VAL A 90 -19.60 2.36 -28.50
N ASP A 91 -20.19 1.25 -28.90
CA ASP A 91 -21.59 1.21 -29.27
C ASP A 91 -22.51 1.45 -28.05
N LYS A 92 -23.73 1.94 -28.31
CA LYS A 92 -24.70 2.21 -27.25
C LYS A 92 -25.09 0.90 -26.55
N SER A 93 -25.20 0.95 -25.22
CA SER A 93 -25.63 -0.21 -24.45
C SER A 93 -27.08 -0.60 -24.74
N PRO A 94 -27.44 -1.90 -24.66
CA PRO A 94 -28.83 -2.36 -24.72
C PRO A 94 -29.71 -1.67 -23.67
N PRO A 95 -31.01 -1.40 -23.96
CA PRO A 95 -31.92 -0.68 -23.07
C PRO A 95 -32.19 -1.45 -21.77
N LEU A 96 -32.25 -0.76 -20.63
CA LEU A 96 -32.45 -1.45 -19.35
C LEU A 96 -33.84 -2.12 -19.25
N PRO A 97 -33.94 -3.34 -18.70
CA PRO A 97 -35.20 -4.02 -18.48
C PRO A 97 -36.00 -3.32 -17.36
N ARG A 98 -37.33 -3.25 -17.53
CA ARG A 98 -38.24 -2.59 -16.57
C ARG A 98 -38.47 -3.40 -15.29
N SER A 99 -38.26 -4.71 -15.34
CA SER A 99 -38.50 -5.63 -14.21
C SER A 99 -37.20 -6.05 -13.53
N SER A 100 -37.25 -6.26 -12.21
CA SER A 100 -36.12 -6.76 -11.42
C SER A 100 -35.72 -8.17 -11.84
N ALA A 101 -36.69 -9.03 -12.17
CA ALA A 101 -36.42 -10.36 -12.71
C ALA A 101 -35.72 -10.30 -14.07
N GLY A 102 -36.12 -9.36 -14.93
CA GLY A 102 -35.49 -9.14 -16.23
C GLY A 102 -34.06 -8.58 -16.14
N TYR A 103 -33.67 -8.05 -14.98
CA TYR A 103 -32.30 -7.58 -14.73
C TYR A 103 -31.31 -8.74 -14.59
N ILE A 104 -31.77 -9.89 -14.11
CA ILE A 104 -30.93 -11.09 -13.93
C ILE A 104 -30.57 -11.63 -15.31
N GLY A 105 -29.29 -11.60 -15.65
CA GLY A 105 -28.79 -12.12 -16.92
C GLY A 105 -29.10 -11.27 -18.16
N TRP A 106 -29.67 -10.06 -18.01
CA TRP A 106 -29.99 -9.15 -19.14
C TRP A 106 -28.83 -8.96 -20.12
N ARG A 107 -27.62 -8.72 -19.61
CA ARG A 107 -26.42 -8.56 -20.44
C ARG A 107 -25.88 -9.91 -20.91
N SER A 108 -25.87 -10.91 -20.05
CA SER A 108 -25.26 -12.21 -20.34
C SER A 108 -26.10 -13.11 -21.25
N GLY A 109 -27.39 -12.82 -21.41
CA GLY A 109 -28.30 -13.56 -22.30
C GLY A 109 -28.07 -13.27 -23.78
N ASP A 110 -27.48 -12.11 -24.10
CA ASP A 110 -27.12 -11.77 -25.48
C ASP A 110 -25.92 -12.58 -25.94
N LYS A 111 -26.03 -13.22 -27.12
CA LYS A 111 -24.99 -14.11 -27.64
C LYS A 111 -23.62 -13.43 -27.81
N LEU A 112 -23.59 -12.11 -28.04
CA LEU A 112 -22.36 -11.32 -28.14
C LEU A 112 -21.70 -11.04 -26.78
N TYR A 113 -22.50 -10.98 -25.71
CA TYR A 113 -22.06 -10.58 -24.38
C TYR A 113 -22.12 -11.74 -23.38
N ASN A 114 -22.35 -12.96 -23.87
CA ASN A 114 -22.45 -14.13 -23.04
C ASN A 114 -21.07 -14.53 -22.50
N LEU A 115 -20.92 -14.53 -21.17
CA LEU A 115 -19.69 -14.97 -20.50
C LEU A 115 -19.53 -16.50 -20.58
N GLU A 116 -20.61 -17.23 -20.80
CA GLU A 116 -20.62 -18.69 -20.93
C GLU A 116 -20.15 -19.11 -22.34
N ARG A 117 -18.85 -18.97 -22.59
CA ARG A 117 -18.24 -19.29 -23.89
C ARG A 117 -18.38 -20.77 -24.29
N TYR A 118 -18.58 -21.63 -23.29
CA TYR A 118 -18.67 -23.09 -23.47
C TYR A 118 -19.99 -23.70 -23.00
N GLY A 119 -20.81 -22.95 -22.24
CA GLY A 119 -22.13 -23.36 -21.73
C GLY A 119 -22.16 -24.75 -21.06
N GLY A 120 -23.36 -25.29 -20.87
CA GLY A 120 -23.58 -26.67 -20.41
C GLY A 120 -23.26 -27.75 -21.45
N TYR A 121 -22.75 -27.35 -22.63
CA TYR A 121 -22.42 -28.23 -23.76
C TYR A 121 -20.91 -28.45 -23.92
N ALA A 122 -20.10 -28.04 -22.94
CA ALA A 122 -18.68 -28.36 -22.88
C ALA A 122 -18.51 -29.88 -22.80
N ARG A 123 -18.46 -30.56 -23.95
CA ARG A 123 -18.05 -31.96 -24.02
C ARG A 123 -16.66 -32.05 -23.44
N GLY A 124 -16.44 -32.99 -22.52
CA GLY A 124 -15.10 -33.32 -22.06
C GLY A 124 -14.23 -33.52 -23.29
N LYS A 125 -13.17 -32.73 -23.42
CA LYS A 125 -12.12 -32.99 -24.41
C LYS A 125 -11.66 -34.42 -24.10
N GLY A 126 -11.93 -35.37 -25.00
CA GLY A 126 -11.73 -36.81 -24.77
C GLY A 126 -10.30 -37.13 -24.29
N GLY A 127 -10.05 -38.36 -23.85
CA GLY A 127 -8.75 -38.75 -23.30
C GLY A 127 -7.55 -38.28 -24.15
N LEU A 128 -6.42 -37.96 -23.50
CA LEU A 128 -5.23 -37.36 -24.12
C LEU A 128 -4.80 -38.10 -25.41
N VAL A 129 -4.90 -39.43 -25.39
CA VAL A 129 -4.61 -40.34 -26.51
C VAL A 129 -5.41 -39.97 -27.76
N HIS A 130 -6.71 -39.68 -27.63
CA HIS A 130 -7.58 -39.32 -28.74
C HIS A 130 -7.29 -37.91 -29.25
N GLN A 131 -6.95 -36.98 -28.36
CA GLN A 131 -6.58 -35.61 -28.75
C GLN A 131 -5.25 -35.57 -29.52
N LEU A 132 -4.29 -36.38 -29.10
CA LEU A 132 -2.96 -36.46 -29.70
C LEU A 132 -2.87 -37.46 -30.86
N LYS A 133 -3.97 -38.17 -31.17
CA LYS A 133 -4.02 -39.25 -32.17
C LYS A 133 -2.89 -40.27 -31.98
N TRP A 134 -2.60 -40.62 -30.73
CA TRP A 134 -1.53 -41.57 -30.45
C TRP A 134 -1.92 -42.98 -30.90
N PRO A 135 -0.99 -43.75 -31.48
CA PRO A 135 -1.20 -45.16 -31.76
C PRO A 135 -1.51 -45.92 -30.46
N ASN A 136 -2.41 -46.90 -30.54
CA ASN A 136 -2.80 -47.71 -29.38
C ASN A 136 -1.62 -48.51 -28.78
N GLU A 137 -0.53 -48.67 -29.54
CA GLU A 137 0.70 -49.35 -29.12
C GLU A 137 1.50 -48.57 -28.06
N GLY A 138 1.25 -47.27 -27.89
CA GLY A 138 1.92 -46.42 -26.89
C GLY A 138 1.14 -46.27 -25.57
N VAL A 139 0.04 -46.99 -25.40
CA VAL A 139 -0.80 -46.99 -24.20
C VAL A 139 -0.77 -48.41 -23.62
N ASP A 140 0.30 -48.69 -22.88
CA ASP A 140 0.53 -49.93 -22.12
C ASP A 140 0.14 -49.73 -20.64
#